data_AF-A0A1F9QRR2-F1
#
_entry.id   AF-A0A1F9QRR2-F1
#
_cell.length_a   1.000
_cell.length_b   1.000
_cell.length_c   1.000
_cell.angle_alpha   90.00
_cell.angle_beta   90.00
_cell.angle_gamma   90.00
#
_symmetry.space_group_name_H-M   'P 1'
#
loop_
_entity.id
_entity.type
_entity.pdbx_description
1 polymer ?
#
loop_
_entity_poly.entity_id
_entity_poly.type
_entity_poly.pdbx_seq_one_letter_code
_entity_poly.pdbx_strand_id
1 'polypeptide(L)'
;MAKGASSFLFLILLAAGGCADRYEDAVVLEEQGRFLKAAAKYKAFALENPKAADAPKALLAAANLYALKLGVCHESKPLLERLARDYPSFNMPEDVFRRIFVCPDYFPAGPGLKWTYGDSQTLGKNARQEVAVVDHTSRGAVISSAFYAGRSLVSRQKKAYRFSSMNFMERQDRGETLILNYPLETGKAWTSSGPEGRLEFRVEATGQKVKVKAGEFAGCVKIRRRSPGMPSWILEYYAPWTGKVLTSVAGKGFENRVTELLSYEEKK
;
A
#
# COMPACT_ATOMS: atom_id res chain seq x y z
N MET A 1 33.79 -79.18 -13.36
CA MET A 1 32.70 -78.51 -12.62
C MET A 1 33.31 -77.45 -11.73
N ALA A 2 33.19 -76.18 -12.09
CA ALA A 2 33.45 -75.04 -11.19
C ALA A 2 32.73 -73.82 -11.79
N LYS A 3 31.58 -73.44 -11.22
CA LYS A 3 30.85 -72.22 -11.56
C LYS A 3 31.06 -71.22 -10.43
N GLY A 4 31.93 -70.24 -10.66
CA GLY A 4 32.12 -69.10 -9.77
C GLY A 4 30.95 -68.13 -9.92
N ALA A 5 30.19 -67.95 -8.84
CA ALA A 5 29.11 -67.00 -8.77
C ALA A 5 29.68 -65.57 -8.68
N SER A 6 29.52 -64.78 -9.74
CA SER A 6 29.79 -63.34 -9.72
C SER A 6 28.66 -62.63 -9.00
N SER A 7 28.91 -62.22 -7.76
CA SER A 7 28.04 -61.32 -6.99
C SER A 7 28.07 -59.92 -7.63
N PHE A 8 27.08 -59.63 -8.47
CA PHE A 8 26.78 -58.29 -8.96
C PHE A 8 26.19 -57.47 -7.81
N LEU A 9 27.02 -56.65 -7.18
CA LEU A 9 26.61 -55.66 -6.18
C LEU A 9 25.93 -54.49 -6.91
N PHE A 10 24.59 -54.53 -7.00
CA PHE A 10 23.77 -53.48 -7.59
C PHE A 10 23.80 -52.26 -6.66
N LEU A 11 24.64 -51.28 -6.98
CA LEU A 11 24.73 -49.99 -6.31
C LEU A 11 23.49 -49.15 -6.69
N ILE A 12 22.40 -49.30 -5.95
CA ILE A 12 21.23 -48.41 -6.05
C ILE A 12 21.63 -47.05 -5.44
N LEU A 13 22.20 -46.18 -6.27
CA LEU A 13 22.21 -44.74 -6.02
C LEU A 13 20.75 -44.26 -6.12
N LEU A 14 20.04 -44.32 -5.00
CA LEU A 14 18.86 -43.51 -4.77
C LEU A 14 19.29 -42.04 -4.89
N ALA A 15 19.11 -41.50 -6.09
CA ALA A 15 19.07 -40.08 -6.32
C ALA A 15 17.89 -39.52 -5.52
N ALA A 16 18.14 -39.26 -4.22
CA ALA A 16 17.45 -38.23 -3.47
C ALA A 16 17.88 -36.88 -4.05
N GLY A 17 17.65 -36.68 -5.35
CA GLY A 17 17.55 -35.36 -5.93
C GLY A 17 16.30 -34.78 -5.30
N GLY A 18 16.47 -34.11 -4.15
CA GLY A 18 15.41 -33.36 -3.51
C GLY A 18 14.76 -32.53 -4.60
N CYS A 19 13.44 -32.70 -4.78
CA CYS A 19 12.67 -31.93 -5.73
C CYS A 19 12.86 -30.47 -5.36
N ALA A 20 13.80 -29.80 -6.03
CA ALA A 20 14.03 -28.38 -5.88
C ALA A 20 12.71 -27.67 -6.20
N ASP A 21 12.34 -26.68 -5.40
CA ASP A 21 11.08 -25.99 -5.60
C ASP A 21 11.07 -25.36 -6.98
N ARG A 22 10.03 -25.65 -7.79
CA ARG A 22 9.91 -25.12 -9.14
C ARG A 22 9.12 -23.82 -9.13
N TYR A 23 9.51 -22.89 -10.00
CA TYR A 23 8.78 -21.65 -10.19
C TYR A 23 7.31 -21.89 -10.58
N GLU A 24 7.06 -22.86 -11.47
CA GLU A 24 5.72 -23.17 -11.98
C GLU A 24 4.75 -23.63 -10.87
N ASP A 25 5.24 -24.32 -9.84
CA ASP A 25 4.41 -24.77 -8.72
C ASP A 25 3.83 -23.59 -7.94
N ALA A 26 4.61 -22.50 -7.81
CA ALA A 26 4.18 -21.27 -7.17
C ALA A 26 3.10 -20.56 -8.00
N VAL A 27 3.26 -20.53 -9.33
CA VAL A 27 2.28 -19.94 -10.27
C VAL A 27 0.94 -20.67 -10.16
N VAL A 28 0.94 -22.00 -10.21
CA VAL A 28 -0.29 -22.81 -10.09
C VAL A 28 -1.01 -22.53 -8.76
N LEU A 29 -0.26 -22.39 -7.66
CA LEU A 29 -0.84 -22.04 -6.36
C LEU A 29 -1.43 -20.62 -6.33
N GLU A 30 -0.78 -19.67 -7.00
CA GLU A 30 -1.27 -18.28 -7.11
C GLU A 30 -2.58 -18.22 -7.89
N GLU A 31 -2.67 -18.91 -9.02
CA GLU A 31 -3.89 -19.02 -9.84
C GLU A 31 -5.05 -19.67 -9.07
N GLN A 32 -4.75 -20.62 -8.18
CA GLN A 32 -5.73 -21.23 -7.26
C GLN A 32 -6.15 -20.31 -6.11
N GLY A 33 -5.62 -19.09 -6.02
CA GLY A 33 -5.88 -18.15 -4.91
C GLY A 33 -5.21 -18.55 -3.60
N ARG A 34 -4.29 -19.52 -3.61
CA ARG A 34 -3.59 -20.01 -2.41
C ARG A 34 -2.37 -19.15 -2.10
N PHE A 35 -2.58 -17.85 -1.93
CA PHE A 35 -1.55 -16.82 -1.91
C PHE A 35 -0.43 -17.07 -0.89
N LEU A 36 -0.75 -17.54 0.33
CA LEU A 36 0.28 -17.82 1.34
C LEU A 36 1.24 -18.93 0.89
N LYS A 37 0.71 -19.99 0.26
CA LYS A 37 1.52 -21.11 -0.23
C LYS A 37 2.30 -20.73 -1.48
N ALA A 38 1.69 -19.97 -2.39
CA ALA A 38 2.36 -19.42 -3.56
C ALA A 38 3.54 -18.52 -3.17
N ALA A 39 3.33 -17.58 -2.23
CA ALA A 39 4.38 -16.68 -1.74
C ALA A 39 5.55 -17.45 -1.13
N ALA A 40 5.26 -18.48 -0.32
CA ALA A 40 6.29 -19.34 0.26
C ALA A 40 7.09 -20.10 -0.81
N LYS A 41 6.42 -20.63 -1.86
CA LYS A 41 7.09 -21.35 -2.95
C LYS A 41 7.95 -20.45 -3.83
N TYR A 42 7.46 -19.26 -4.19
CA TYR A 42 8.27 -18.26 -4.91
C TYR A 42 9.51 -17.86 -4.10
N LYS A 43 9.34 -17.62 -2.78
CA LYS A 43 10.44 -17.31 -1.86
C LYS A 43 11.45 -18.46 -1.82
N ALA A 44 11.01 -19.70 -1.67
CA ALA A 44 11.88 -20.87 -1.64
C ALA A 44 12.67 -21.04 -2.96
N PHE A 45 11.99 -21.02 -4.11
CA PHE A 45 12.63 -21.12 -5.43
C PHE A 45 13.75 -20.08 -5.60
N ALA A 46 13.48 -18.81 -5.29
CA ALA A 46 14.47 -17.75 -5.42
C ALA A 46 15.67 -17.89 -4.48
N LEU A 47 15.47 -18.42 -3.27
CA LEU A 47 16.53 -18.59 -2.28
C LEU A 47 17.40 -19.82 -2.57
N GLU A 48 16.80 -20.89 -3.09
CA GLU A 48 17.49 -22.13 -3.47
C GLU A 48 18.21 -21.99 -4.82
N ASN A 49 17.67 -21.17 -5.72
CA ASN A 49 18.18 -21.00 -7.09
C ASN A 49 18.54 -19.52 -7.40
N PRO A 50 19.45 -18.86 -6.65
CA PRO A 50 19.69 -17.42 -6.80
C PRO A 50 20.30 -17.00 -8.15
N LYS A 51 20.83 -17.96 -8.93
CA LYS A 51 21.38 -17.72 -10.27
C LYS A 51 20.36 -17.97 -11.38
N ALA A 52 19.18 -18.51 -11.06
CA ALA A 52 18.14 -18.75 -12.06
C ALA A 52 17.62 -17.42 -12.62
N ALA A 53 17.33 -17.39 -13.92
CA ALA A 53 16.83 -16.19 -14.59
C ALA A 53 15.53 -15.65 -13.98
N ASP A 54 14.71 -16.53 -13.40
CA ASP A 54 13.42 -16.17 -12.79
C ASP A 54 13.50 -15.87 -11.28
N ALA A 55 14.66 -16.04 -10.64
CA ALA A 55 14.83 -15.74 -9.22
C ALA A 55 14.41 -14.31 -8.82
N PRO A 56 14.78 -13.23 -9.55
CA PRO A 56 14.32 -11.89 -9.20
C PRO A 56 12.80 -11.71 -9.37
N LYS A 57 12.19 -12.34 -10.39
CA LYS A 57 10.74 -12.31 -10.59
C LYS A 57 10.01 -13.03 -9.45
N ALA A 58 10.54 -14.16 -9.00
CA ALA A 58 9.99 -14.91 -7.88
C ALA A 58 10.08 -14.13 -6.57
N LEU A 59 11.19 -13.44 -6.28
CA LEU A 59 11.27 -12.54 -5.12
C LEU A 59 10.21 -11.44 -5.17
N LEU A 60 10.04 -10.80 -6.34
CA LEU A 60 9.03 -9.77 -6.53
C LEU A 60 7.60 -10.33 -6.35
N ALA A 61 7.31 -11.49 -6.92
CA ALA A 61 6.01 -12.15 -6.81
C ALA A 61 5.69 -12.50 -5.35
N ALA A 62 6.63 -13.12 -4.63
CA ALA A 62 6.49 -13.40 -3.21
C ALA A 62 6.23 -12.13 -2.39
N ALA A 63 7.02 -11.08 -2.59
CA ALA A 63 6.84 -9.79 -1.91
C ALA A 63 5.47 -9.18 -2.19
N ASN A 64 5.02 -9.19 -3.44
CA ASN A 64 3.70 -8.71 -3.84
C ASN A 64 2.57 -9.47 -3.16
N LEU A 65 2.64 -10.80 -3.11
CA LEU A 65 1.63 -11.61 -2.44
C LEU A 65 1.58 -11.31 -0.94
N TYR A 66 2.74 -11.23 -0.27
CA TYR A 66 2.80 -10.85 1.13
C TYR A 66 2.21 -9.46 1.39
N ALA A 67 2.63 -8.43 0.65
CA ALA A 67 2.18 -7.05 0.89
C ALA A 67 0.74 -6.78 0.46
N LEU A 68 0.38 -7.16 -0.76
CA LEU A 68 -0.86 -6.71 -1.42
C LEU A 68 -2.03 -7.67 -1.20
N LYS A 69 -1.78 -8.98 -1.13
CA LYS A 69 -2.84 -9.98 -0.98
C LYS A 69 -3.03 -10.42 0.47
N LEU A 70 -1.93 -10.52 1.22
CA LEU A 70 -1.96 -11.02 2.61
C LEU A 70 -1.85 -9.90 3.65
N GLY A 71 -1.40 -8.69 3.28
CA GLY A 71 -1.21 -7.57 4.21
C GLY A 71 -0.03 -7.74 5.18
N VAL A 72 0.90 -8.65 4.88
CA VAL A 72 2.03 -9.05 5.73
C VAL A 72 3.30 -8.30 5.31
N CYS A 73 3.34 -7.00 5.57
CA CYS A 73 4.43 -6.13 5.15
C CYS A 73 5.81 -6.52 5.70
N HIS A 74 5.88 -7.11 6.90
CA HIS A 74 7.14 -7.55 7.50
C HIS A 74 7.80 -8.72 6.75
N GLU A 75 7.02 -9.57 6.07
CA GLU A 75 7.55 -10.62 5.19
C GLU A 75 7.95 -10.05 3.81
N SER A 76 7.22 -9.05 3.31
CA SER A 76 7.52 -8.43 2.00
C SER A 76 8.83 -7.64 2.02
N LYS A 77 9.07 -6.85 3.07
CA LYS A 77 10.23 -5.95 3.14
C LYS A 77 11.59 -6.65 2.90
N PRO A 78 11.96 -7.72 3.62
CA PRO A 78 13.27 -8.35 3.43
C PRO A 78 13.45 -8.98 2.04
N LEU A 79 12.35 -9.36 1.37
CA LEU A 79 12.39 -9.87 -0.01
C LEU A 79 12.69 -8.75 -1.02
N LEU A 80 12.08 -7.57 -0.84
CA LEU A 80 12.36 -6.40 -1.68
C LEU A 80 13.76 -5.83 -1.45
N GLU A 81 14.22 -5.78 -0.20
CA GLU A 81 15.61 -5.40 0.13
C GLU A 81 16.61 -6.34 -0.53
N ARG A 82 16.34 -7.66 -0.48
CA ARG A 82 17.15 -8.67 -1.15
C ARG A 82 17.13 -8.48 -2.66
N LEU A 83 15.96 -8.28 -3.26
CA LEU A 83 15.81 -8.05 -4.69
C LEU A 83 16.64 -6.85 -5.15
N ALA A 84 16.56 -5.73 -4.43
CA ALA A 84 17.32 -4.51 -4.76
C ALA A 84 18.83 -4.69 -4.60
N ARG A 85 19.29 -5.46 -3.59
CA ARG A 85 20.71 -5.67 -3.31
C ARG A 85 21.35 -6.72 -4.22
N ASP A 86 20.70 -7.86 -4.39
CA ASP A 86 21.30 -9.04 -5.01
C ASP A 86 21.08 -9.07 -6.54
N TYR A 87 20.09 -8.30 -7.05
CA TYR A 87 19.75 -8.24 -8.47
C TYR A 87 19.69 -6.77 -8.99
N PRO A 88 20.79 -6.02 -8.97
CA PRO A 88 20.79 -4.60 -9.35
C PRO A 88 20.44 -4.33 -10.83
N SER A 89 20.56 -5.34 -11.70
CA SER A 89 20.14 -5.26 -13.10
C SER A 89 18.64 -5.47 -13.30
N PHE A 90 17.92 -5.95 -12.28
CA PHE A 90 16.47 -6.06 -12.32
C PHE A 90 15.87 -4.65 -12.19
N ASN A 91 15.21 -4.18 -13.25
CA ASN A 91 14.55 -2.87 -13.26
C ASN A 91 13.32 -2.88 -12.32
N MET A 92 13.56 -2.66 -11.03
CA MET A 92 12.52 -2.58 -10.01
C MET A 92 11.71 -1.30 -10.21
N PRO A 93 10.38 -1.39 -10.42
CA PRO A 93 9.56 -0.20 -10.52
C PRO A 93 9.62 0.63 -9.22
N GLU A 94 9.55 1.95 -9.33
CA GLU A 94 9.78 2.85 -8.19
C GLU A 94 8.77 2.65 -7.05
N ASP A 95 7.51 2.37 -7.37
CA ASP A 95 6.47 2.03 -6.39
C ASP A 95 6.79 0.71 -5.67
N VAL A 96 7.43 -0.25 -6.35
CA VAL A 96 7.95 -1.46 -5.73
C VAL A 96 9.10 -1.14 -4.78
N PHE A 97 10.08 -0.35 -5.21
CA PHE A 97 11.21 0.04 -4.38
C PHE A 97 10.77 0.80 -3.12
N ARG A 98 9.82 1.74 -3.27
CA ARG A 98 9.26 2.50 -2.15
C ARG A 98 8.65 1.62 -1.06
N ARG A 99 8.10 0.45 -1.41
CA ARG A 99 7.50 -0.49 -0.44
C ARG A 99 8.49 -1.11 0.54
N ILE A 100 9.80 -0.99 0.29
CA ILE A 100 10.84 -1.30 1.29
C ILE A 100 10.67 -0.41 2.53
N PHE A 101 10.29 0.85 2.34
CA PHE A 101 10.18 1.86 3.39
C PHE A 101 8.73 2.14 3.79
N VAL A 102 7.79 2.01 2.86
CA VAL A 102 6.39 2.39 3.01
C VAL A 102 5.50 1.19 2.73
N CYS A 103 5.15 0.44 3.77
CA CYS A 103 4.20 -0.67 3.66
C CYS A 103 3.30 -0.75 4.91
N PRO A 104 1.97 -0.73 4.76
CA PRO A 104 1.25 -0.53 3.50
C PRO A 104 1.30 0.94 3.02
N ASP A 105 1.07 1.17 1.73
CA ASP A 105 0.96 2.52 1.17
C ASP A 105 -0.45 3.08 1.44
N TYR A 106 -0.57 4.09 2.31
CA TYR A 106 -1.81 4.80 2.61
C TYR A 106 -2.07 6.00 1.69
N PHE A 107 -1.33 6.14 0.58
CA PHE A 107 -1.65 7.09 -0.49
C PHE A 107 -1.15 6.59 -1.86
N PRO A 108 -1.79 5.55 -2.43
CA PRO A 108 -1.44 5.10 -3.77
C PRO A 108 -2.01 6.07 -4.81
N ALA A 109 -1.17 6.97 -5.31
CA ALA A 109 -1.54 7.91 -6.36
C ALA A 109 -1.09 7.44 -7.75
N GLY A 110 -1.42 6.19 -8.11
CA GLY A 110 -1.05 5.62 -9.41
C GLY A 110 -1.59 6.43 -10.60
N PRO A 111 -0.94 6.36 -11.78
CA PRO A 111 -1.38 7.08 -12.97
C PRO A 111 -2.84 6.79 -13.34
N GLY A 112 -3.61 7.84 -13.61
CA GLY A 112 -4.97 7.74 -14.13
C GLY A 112 -6.05 7.40 -13.10
N LEU A 113 -5.69 7.11 -11.85
CA LEU A 113 -6.66 6.76 -10.80
C LEU A 113 -7.63 7.90 -10.54
N LYS A 114 -8.91 7.52 -10.36
CA LYS A 114 -9.99 8.44 -9.98
C LYS A 114 -10.75 7.92 -8.77
N TRP A 115 -11.26 8.85 -7.99
CA TRP A 115 -12.14 8.55 -6.87
C TRP A 115 -13.06 9.72 -6.55
N THR A 116 -14.13 9.41 -5.83
CA THR A 116 -15.16 10.38 -5.47
C THR A 116 -15.41 10.32 -3.98
N TYR A 117 -15.34 11.47 -3.32
CA TYR A 117 -15.84 11.66 -1.96
C TYR A 117 -17.20 12.34 -1.98
N GLY A 118 -18.03 12.05 -0.99
CA GLY A 118 -19.29 12.74 -0.79
C GLY A 118 -19.55 13.01 0.68
N ASP A 119 -20.42 13.96 0.97
CA ASP A 119 -20.93 14.16 2.32
C ASP A 119 -21.56 12.86 2.84
N SER A 120 -21.21 12.46 4.06
CA SER A 120 -21.60 11.14 4.58
C SER A 120 -23.11 11.04 4.83
N GLN A 121 -23.80 12.16 5.09
CA GLN A 121 -25.23 12.17 5.39
C GLN A 121 -26.10 11.88 4.17
N THR A 122 -25.75 12.43 3.01
CA THR A 122 -26.54 12.29 1.78
C THR A 122 -25.83 11.50 0.67
N LEU A 123 -24.63 10.99 0.98
CA LEU A 123 -23.79 10.22 0.06
C LEU A 123 -23.44 11.01 -1.20
N GLY A 124 -23.08 12.29 -1.01
CA GLY A 124 -22.64 13.17 -2.08
C GLY A 124 -23.75 13.85 -2.88
N LYS A 125 -25.02 13.71 -2.48
CA LYS A 125 -26.14 14.43 -3.11
C LYS A 125 -26.06 15.93 -2.82
N ASN A 126 -25.62 16.31 -1.62
CA ASN A 126 -25.49 17.70 -1.22
C ASN A 126 -24.10 18.26 -1.54
N ALA A 127 -23.03 17.52 -1.26
CA ALA A 127 -21.68 17.94 -1.56
C ALA A 127 -20.81 16.75 -1.98
N ARG A 128 -20.10 16.88 -3.12
CA ARG A 128 -19.15 15.87 -3.57
C ARG A 128 -17.84 16.47 -4.05
N GLN A 129 -16.79 15.67 -3.95
CA GLN A 129 -15.47 15.97 -4.48
C GLN A 129 -15.07 14.86 -5.45
N GLU A 130 -14.87 15.24 -6.71
CA GLU A 130 -14.32 14.35 -7.73
C GLU A 130 -12.82 14.56 -7.80
N VAL A 131 -12.05 13.48 -7.72
CA VAL A 131 -10.59 13.51 -7.63
C VAL A 131 -9.99 12.64 -8.73
N ALA A 132 -8.94 13.14 -9.37
CA ALA A 132 -8.21 12.42 -10.41
C ALA A 132 -6.71 12.70 -10.33
N VAL A 133 -5.91 11.66 -10.53
CA VAL A 133 -4.47 11.79 -10.79
C VAL A 133 -4.29 12.29 -12.23
N VAL A 134 -3.82 13.52 -12.38
CA VAL A 134 -3.66 14.19 -13.70
C VAL A 134 -2.22 14.16 -14.21
N ASP A 135 -1.26 13.92 -13.32
CA ASP A 135 0.14 13.71 -13.68
C ASP A 135 0.78 12.77 -12.65
N HIS A 136 1.73 11.94 -13.08
CA HIS A 136 2.46 11.02 -12.22
C HIS A 136 3.87 10.81 -12.77
N THR A 137 4.86 11.17 -11.96
CA THR A 137 6.28 11.05 -12.29
C THR A 137 7.02 10.40 -11.13
N SER A 138 8.32 10.16 -11.30
CA SER A 138 9.20 9.73 -10.21
C SER A 138 9.35 10.74 -9.07
N ARG A 139 8.86 11.97 -9.26
CA ARG A 139 8.85 13.01 -8.23
C ARG A 139 7.55 13.04 -7.42
N GLY A 140 6.58 12.19 -7.78
CA GLY A 140 5.27 12.14 -7.15
C GLY A 140 4.11 12.33 -8.13
N ALA A 141 2.93 12.62 -7.59
CA ALA A 141 1.67 12.72 -8.33
C ALA A 141 1.07 14.12 -8.23
N VAL A 142 0.45 14.59 -9.30
CA VAL A 142 -0.42 15.78 -9.28
C VAL A 142 -1.86 15.33 -9.34
N ILE A 143 -2.64 15.82 -8.40
CA ILE A 143 -4.05 15.51 -8.26
C ILE A 143 -4.88 16.75 -8.54
N SER A 144 -5.92 16.58 -9.34
CA SER A 144 -6.96 17.57 -9.57
C SER A 144 -8.20 17.20 -8.76
N SER A 145 -8.77 18.15 -8.03
CA SER A 145 -10.02 18.02 -7.30
C SER A 145 -11.05 19.01 -7.84
N ALA A 146 -12.27 18.54 -8.08
CA ALA A 146 -13.43 19.36 -8.40
C ALA A 146 -14.48 19.22 -7.30
N PHE A 147 -14.91 20.33 -6.72
CA PHE A 147 -15.87 20.39 -5.62
C PHE A 147 -17.22 20.84 -6.12
N TYR A 148 -18.28 20.12 -5.75
CA TYR A 148 -19.65 20.40 -6.18
C TYR A 148 -20.57 20.57 -4.97
N ALA A 149 -21.50 21.53 -5.08
CA ALA A 149 -22.68 21.67 -4.22
C ALA A 149 -23.92 21.28 -5.03
N GLY A 150 -24.47 20.10 -4.74
CA GLY A 150 -25.47 19.45 -5.58
C GLY A 150 -24.92 19.16 -6.98
N ARG A 151 -25.45 19.87 -7.98
CA ARG A 151 -25.00 19.78 -9.38
C ARG A 151 -24.05 20.90 -9.78
N SER A 152 -23.90 21.93 -8.96
CA SER A 152 -23.14 23.12 -9.28
C SER A 152 -21.67 22.94 -8.92
N LEU A 153 -20.76 23.19 -9.87
CA LEU A 153 -19.33 23.23 -9.61
C LEU A 153 -19.01 24.48 -8.77
N VAL A 154 -18.39 24.29 -7.61
CA VAL A 154 -18.00 25.35 -6.68
C VAL A 154 -16.56 25.78 -6.91
N SER A 155 -15.64 24.82 -7.04
CA SER A 155 -14.23 25.13 -7.24
C SER A 155 -13.47 23.96 -7.85
N ARG A 156 -12.28 24.27 -8.38
CA ARG A 156 -11.27 23.30 -8.77
C ARG A 156 -9.96 23.62 -8.07
N GLN A 157 -9.26 22.59 -7.64
CA GLN A 157 -7.95 22.71 -6.99
C GLN A 157 -6.98 21.70 -7.59
N LYS A 158 -5.71 22.07 -7.65
CA LYS A 158 -4.62 21.16 -7.98
C LYS A 158 -3.65 21.10 -6.81
N LYS A 159 -3.22 19.88 -6.48
CA LYS A 159 -2.27 19.61 -5.41
C LYS A 159 -1.20 18.65 -5.91
N ALA A 160 0.04 18.86 -5.52
CA ALA A 160 1.12 17.93 -5.80
C ALA A 160 1.42 17.13 -4.54
N TYR A 161 1.65 15.83 -4.69
CA TYR A 161 1.95 14.92 -3.61
C TYR A 161 3.24 14.18 -3.90
N ARG A 162 4.10 14.03 -2.91
CA ARG A 162 5.37 13.34 -3.07
C ARG A 162 5.80 12.65 -1.79
N PHE A 163 6.64 11.64 -1.94
CA PHE A 163 7.42 11.13 -0.83
C PHE A 163 8.75 11.90 -0.72
N SER A 164 9.15 12.19 0.50
CA SER A 164 10.45 12.74 0.88
C SER A 164 11.01 11.83 1.96
N SER A 165 11.85 10.87 1.59
CA SER A 165 12.21 9.74 2.47
C SER A 165 10.94 8.99 2.92
N MET A 166 10.64 8.95 4.23
CA MET A 166 9.44 8.31 4.80
C MET A 166 8.26 9.27 4.99
N ASN A 167 8.40 10.52 4.55
CA ASN A 167 7.41 11.56 4.74
C ASN A 167 6.56 11.72 3.48
N PHE A 168 5.25 11.68 3.64
CA PHE A 168 4.31 11.98 2.57
C PHE A 168 3.89 13.45 2.65
N MET A 169 4.29 14.21 1.64
CA MET A 169 4.14 15.66 1.57
C MET A 169 3.03 16.03 0.58
N GLU A 170 2.17 16.97 0.97
CA GLU A 170 1.25 17.69 0.09
C GLU A 170 1.80 19.09 -0.17
N ARG A 171 1.88 19.48 -1.42
CA ARG A 171 2.20 20.84 -1.84
C ARG A 171 0.95 21.48 -2.44
N GLN A 172 0.54 22.59 -1.85
CA GLN A 172 -0.53 23.45 -2.31
C GLN A 172 -0.02 24.89 -2.31
N ASP A 173 -0.20 25.59 -3.43
CA ASP A 173 0.30 26.95 -3.64
C ASP A 173 1.82 27.07 -3.36
N ARG A 174 2.21 27.89 -2.38
CA ARG A 174 3.60 28.08 -1.93
C ARG A 174 3.96 27.28 -0.68
N GLY A 175 3.02 26.50 -0.13
CA GLY A 175 3.22 25.73 1.10
C GLY A 175 3.45 24.24 0.83
N GLU A 176 4.17 23.60 1.75
CA GLU A 176 4.32 22.15 1.79
C GLU A 176 3.94 21.63 3.19
N THR A 177 3.05 20.65 3.23
CA THR A 177 2.49 20.07 4.44
C THR A 177 2.85 18.60 4.53
N LEU A 178 3.43 18.19 5.65
CA LEU A 178 3.65 16.79 6.01
C LEU A 178 2.33 16.16 6.44
N ILE A 179 1.72 15.37 5.54
CA ILE A 179 0.41 14.74 5.76
C ILE A 179 0.55 13.40 6.46
N LEU A 180 1.55 12.59 6.11
CA LEU A 180 1.83 11.30 6.76
C LEU A 180 3.32 11.17 7.07
N ASN A 181 3.65 10.74 8.28
CA ASN A 181 5.03 10.49 8.71
C ASN A 181 5.18 9.00 9.04
N TYR A 182 5.72 8.20 8.12
CA TYR A 182 5.88 6.75 8.31
C TYR A 182 7.03 6.43 9.28
N PRO A 183 6.95 5.31 10.03
CA PRO A 183 5.79 4.41 10.16
C PRO A 183 4.62 5.07 10.91
N LEU A 184 3.38 4.65 10.60
CA LEU A 184 2.15 5.18 11.20
C LEU A 184 1.75 4.35 12.43
N GLU A 185 2.41 4.61 13.55
CA GLU A 185 2.20 3.90 14.82
C GLU A 185 1.28 4.70 15.75
N THR A 186 0.40 4.01 16.48
CA THR A 186 -0.50 4.65 17.44
C THR A 186 0.29 5.51 18.44
N GLY A 187 -0.15 6.75 18.63
CA GLY A 187 0.49 7.73 19.52
C GLY A 187 1.52 8.63 18.84
N LYS A 188 2.07 8.25 17.67
CA LYS A 188 3.03 9.07 16.93
C LYS A 188 2.41 10.40 16.53
N ALA A 189 3.14 11.48 16.75
CA ALA A 189 2.69 12.84 16.48
C ALA A 189 3.75 13.65 15.74
N TRP A 190 3.32 14.63 14.95
CA TRP A 190 4.21 15.57 14.26
C TRP A 190 3.50 16.90 14.06
N THR A 191 4.27 17.93 13.76
CA THR A 191 3.76 19.24 13.37
C THR A 191 4.06 19.50 11.91
N SER A 192 3.25 20.33 11.28
CA SER A 192 3.53 20.83 9.94
C SER A 192 2.91 22.21 9.72
N SER A 193 3.25 22.84 8.61
CA SER A 193 2.62 24.08 8.15
C SER A 193 1.70 23.76 6.99
N GLY A 194 0.52 24.37 6.96
CA GLY A 194 -0.41 24.28 5.85
C GLY A 194 -1.08 25.62 5.55
N PRO A 195 -2.03 25.65 4.60
CA PRO A 195 -2.77 26.87 4.27
C PRO A 195 -3.49 27.49 5.47
N GLU A 196 -3.86 26.66 6.46
CA GLU A 196 -4.53 27.05 7.70
C GLU A 196 -3.55 27.46 8.83
N GLY A 197 -2.24 27.55 8.54
CA GLY A 197 -1.19 27.87 9.51
C GLY A 197 -0.52 26.63 10.09
N ARG A 198 -0.13 26.69 11.37
CA ARG A 198 0.50 25.55 12.06
C ARG A 198 -0.53 24.46 12.33
N LEU A 199 -0.18 23.22 12.00
CA LEU A 199 -1.00 22.04 12.18
C LEU A 199 -0.29 21.03 13.09
N GLU A 200 -1.07 20.37 13.95
CA GLU A 200 -0.66 19.27 14.80
C GLU A 200 -1.34 17.99 14.33
N PHE A 201 -0.55 16.95 14.10
CA PHE A 201 -1.01 15.64 13.69
C PHE A 201 -0.72 14.59 14.75
N ARG A 202 -1.61 13.60 14.88
CA ARG A 202 -1.39 12.42 15.74
C ARG A 202 -2.07 11.20 15.17
N VAL A 203 -1.39 10.05 15.15
CA VAL A 203 -2.03 8.75 14.91
C VAL A 203 -2.80 8.36 16.17
N GLU A 204 -4.12 8.43 16.12
CA GLU A 204 -5.00 8.10 17.24
C GLU A 204 -5.20 6.59 17.37
N ALA A 205 -5.27 5.88 16.23
CA ALA A 205 -5.42 4.44 16.21
C ALA A 205 -4.92 3.83 14.89
N THR A 206 -4.52 2.56 14.96
CA THR A 206 -4.14 1.72 13.82
C THR A 206 -5.00 0.45 13.79
N GLY A 207 -5.01 -0.27 12.67
CA GLY A 207 -5.70 -1.57 12.56
C GLY A 207 -7.24 -1.48 12.56
N GLN A 208 -7.81 -0.31 12.30
CA GLN A 208 -9.25 -0.09 12.39
C GLN A 208 -10.01 -0.72 11.21
N LYS A 209 -11.25 -1.13 11.44
CA LYS A 209 -12.22 -1.42 10.37
C LYS A 209 -13.08 -0.19 10.12
N VAL A 210 -13.17 0.25 8.88
CA VAL A 210 -13.93 1.44 8.49
C VAL A 210 -14.90 1.08 7.37
N LYS A 211 -16.20 1.29 7.62
CA LYS A 211 -17.27 1.08 6.64
C LYS A 211 -17.73 2.42 6.08
N VAL A 212 -17.74 2.52 4.75
CA VAL A 212 -18.17 3.69 3.95
C VAL A 212 -18.99 3.21 2.76
N LYS A 213 -19.54 4.13 1.96
CA LYS A 213 -20.31 3.75 0.76
C LYS A 213 -19.52 2.90 -0.25
N ALA A 214 -18.23 3.16 -0.43
CA ALA A 214 -17.37 2.40 -1.34
C ALA A 214 -17.07 0.96 -0.87
N GLY A 215 -17.33 0.60 0.40
CA GLY A 215 -17.04 -0.72 0.93
C GLY A 215 -16.62 -0.72 2.41
N GLU A 216 -16.09 -1.87 2.84
CA GLU A 216 -15.50 -2.04 4.16
C GLU A 216 -13.99 -2.23 4.02
N PHE A 217 -13.23 -1.41 4.74
CA PHE A 217 -11.77 -1.39 4.71
C PHE A 217 -11.22 -1.85 6.06
N ALA A 218 -10.31 -2.84 6.04
CA ALA A 218 -9.61 -3.30 7.22
C ALA A 218 -8.20 -2.70 7.32
N GLY A 219 -7.63 -2.68 8.52
CA GLY A 219 -6.26 -2.20 8.74
C GLY A 219 -6.10 -0.69 8.62
N CYS A 220 -7.18 0.09 8.72
CA CYS A 220 -7.14 1.52 8.57
C CYS A 220 -6.38 2.21 9.71
N VAL A 221 -5.80 3.37 9.42
CA VAL A 221 -5.22 4.28 10.40
C VAL A 221 -6.12 5.49 10.59
N LYS A 222 -6.27 5.94 11.82
CA LYS A 222 -7.03 7.13 12.21
C LYS A 222 -6.04 8.22 12.64
N ILE A 223 -6.03 9.33 11.93
CA ILE A 223 -5.09 10.44 12.15
C ILE A 223 -5.88 11.68 12.52
N ARG A 224 -5.57 12.26 13.69
CA ARG A 224 -6.06 13.55 14.11
C ARG A 224 -5.23 14.67 13.50
N ARG A 225 -5.89 15.69 12.97
CA ARG A 225 -5.34 16.97 12.50
C ARG A 225 -6.00 18.11 13.26
N ARG A 226 -5.21 18.97 13.91
CA ARG A 226 -5.71 20.09 14.74
C ARG A 226 -4.89 21.36 14.49
N SER A 227 -5.57 22.50 14.42
CA SER A 227 -4.93 23.81 14.54
C SER A 227 -4.83 24.20 16.01
N PRO A 228 -3.68 24.70 16.51
CA PRO A 228 -3.52 25.10 17.90
C PRO A 228 -4.62 26.06 18.37
N GLY A 229 -5.11 25.87 19.60
CA GLY A 229 -6.18 26.69 20.19
C GLY A 229 -7.61 26.31 19.80
N MET A 230 -7.82 25.48 18.77
CA MET A 230 -9.17 25.08 18.36
C MET A 230 -9.75 23.99 19.29
N PRO A 231 -11.03 24.08 19.72
CA PRO A 231 -11.66 23.09 20.61
C PRO A 231 -12.04 21.78 19.89
N SER A 232 -12.13 21.81 18.56
CA SER A 232 -12.39 20.66 17.70
C SER A 232 -11.17 20.31 16.86
N TRP A 233 -11.20 19.12 16.27
CA TRP A 233 -10.17 18.62 15.36
C TRP A 233 -10.81 17.81 14.24
N ILE A 234 -10.05 17.65 13.16
CA ILE A 234 -10.41 16.77 12.05
C ILE A 234 -9.77 15.42 12.29
N LEU A 235 -10.50 14.36 11.96
CA LEU A 235 -10.00 12.99 11.91
C LEU A 235 -10.04 12.52 10.47
N GLU A 236 -8.91 12.03 9.98
CA GLU A 236 -8.79 11.42 8.67
C GLU A 236 -8.48 9.94 8.83
N TYR A 237 -9.23 9.11 8.11
CA TYR A 237 -9.06 7.68 8.10
C TYR A 237 -8.45 7.28 6.77
N TYR A 238 -7.33 6.56 6.82
CA TYR A 238 -6.64 6.07 5.64
C TYR A 238 -6.66 4.54 5.63
N ALA A 239 -7.03 3.96 4.50
CA ALA A 239 -6.99 2.52 4.27
C ALA A 239 -5.73 2.11 3.49
N PRO A 240 -5.14 0.95 3.82
CA PRO A 240 -4.03 0.37 3.05
C PRO A 240 -4.37 0.27 1.58
N TRP A 241 -3.43 0.66 0.71
CA TRP A 241 -3.54 0.54 -0.75
C TRP A 241 -4.76 1.22 -1.37
N THR A 242 -5.43 2.12 -0.63
CA THR A 242 -6.60 2.86 -1.12
C THR A 242 -6.44 4.37 -0.91
N GLY A 243 -5.86 4.80 0.21
CA GLY A 243 -5.79 6.23 0.53
C GLY A 243 -6.79 6.64 1.60
N LYS A 244 -7.16 7.93 1.61
CA LYS A 244 -8.17 8.46 2.53
C LYS A 244 -9.55 7.89 2.20
N VAL A 245 -10.24 7.35 3.20
CA VAL A 245 -11.58 6.74 3.05
C VAL A 245 -12.69 7.48 3.80
N LEU A 246 -12.36 8.16 4.89
CA LEU A 246 -13.34 8.89 5.72
C LEU A 246 -12.68 10.12 6.34
N THR A 247 -13.44 11.20 6.43
CA THR A 247 -13.13 12.37 7.24
C THR A 247 -14.27 12.63 8.21
N SER A 248 -13.94 12.84 9.48
CA SER A 248 -14.87 13.26 10.52
C SER A 248 -14.35 14.50 11.25
N VAL A 249 -15.26 15.21 11.91
CA VAL A 249 -14.93 16.28 12.86
C VAL A 249 -15.26 15.78 14.24
N ALA A 250 -14.33 15.95 15.17
CA ALA A 250 -14.47 15.50 16.54
C ALA A 250 -14.08 16.60 17.53
N GLY A 251 -14.54 16.42 18.76
CA GLY A 251 -14.23 17.26 19.89
C GLY A 251 -14.45 16.48 21.18
N LYS A 252 -14.51 17.20 22.31
CA LYS A 252 -14.77 16.55 23.60
C LYS A 252 -16.15 15.89 23.60
N GLY A 253 -16.18 14.56 23.61
CA GLY A 253 -17.41 13.76 23.72
C GLY A 253 -18.20 13.56 22.42
N PHE A 254 -17.68 13.98 21.26
CA PHE A 254 -18.38 13.76 19.99
C PHE A 254 -17.42 13.47 18.82
N GLU A 255 -17.93 12.75 17.83
CA GLU A 255 -17.34 12.59 16.51
C GLU A 255 -18.45 12.47 15.47
N ASN A 256 -18.42 13.33 14.45
CA ASN A 256 -19.40 13.39 13.37
C ASN A 256 -18.73 13.17 12.03
N ARG A 257 -19.22 12.19 11.25
CA ARG A 257 -18.74 11.92 9.88
C ARG A 257 -19.09 13.11 8.98
N VAL A 258 -18.13 13.53 8.16
CA VAL A 258 -18.29 14.68 7.26
C VAL A 258 -18.25 14.23 5.81
N THR A 259 -17.16 13.62 5.35
CA THR A 259 -17.03 13.10 4.00
C THR A 259 -16.54 11.67 3.99
N GLU A 260 -17.00 10.88 3.04
CA GLU A 260 -16.58 9.49 2.87
C GLU A 260 -16.36 9.12 1.41
N LEU A 261 -15.55 8.08 1.19
CA LEU A 261 -15.30 7.52 -0.13
C LEU A 261 -16.56 6.85 -0.67
N LEU A 262 -17.04 7.34 -1.82
CA LEU A 262 -18.20 6.81 -2.52
C LEU A 262 -17.81 5.76 -3.56
N SER A 263 -16.72 6.01 -4.27
CA SER A 263 -16.19 5.15 -5.33
C SER A 263 -14.72 5.43 -5.57
N TYR A 264 -13.98 4.42 -6.02
CA TYR A 264 -12.59 4.53 -6.44
C TYR A 264 -12.32 3.51 -7.56
N GLU A 265 -11.34 3.79 -8.40
CA GLU A 265 -10.85 2.84 -9.40
C GLU A 265 -9.80 1.92 -8.76
N GLU A 266 -10.08 0.62 -8.75
CA GLU A 266 -9.06 -0.39 -8.46
C GLU A 266 -8.24 -0.65 -9.72
N LYS A 267 -6.92 -0.55 -9.61
CA LYS A 267 -6.04 -1.00 -10.68
C LYS A 267 -6.14 -2.53 -10.72
N LYS A 268 -6.84 -3.05 -11.72
CA LYS A 268 -6.87 -4.49 -12.05
C LYS A 268 -5.50 -4.96 -12.51
#